data_AF-L7LDE8-F1
#
_entry.id   AF-L7LDE8-F1
#
_cell.length_a   1.000
_cell.length_b   1.000
_cell.length_c   1.000
_cell.angle_alpha   90.00
_cell.angle_beta   90.00
_cell.angle_gamma   90.00
#
_symmetry.space_group_name_H-M   'P 1'
#
loop_
_entity.id
_entity.type
_entity.pdbx_description
1 polymer ?
#
loop_
_entity_poly.entity_id
_entity_poly.type
_entity_poly.pdbx_seq_one_letter_code
_entity_poly.pdbx_strand_id
1 'polypeptide(L)'
;MRYPRLVPVVAATALLLTGCTQTDPGSPTDGPTVTVTDQVTDTVTAPGSDEPSSPEAMTSPPAASVPTGTLPTSHAPSTGAQLTVTEVRTGAHEGFDRVVFEFAGRGTPGWRIDYTDRPAEAGSGHPVELPGSGVISVALTGVGYPFDTGRTPFTGTVPGAGEITRVQVGGPFEGEVLAFVGTAAVRPAVTVSALTSPTRVVLDIAR
;
A
#
# COMPACT_ATOMS: atom_id res chain seq x y z
N MET A 1 -16.72 7.46 48.57
CA MET A 1 -15.39 6.82 48.45
C MET A 1 -15.35 5.59 49.34
N ARG A 2 -15.35 4.39 48.73
CA ARG A 2 -14.83 3.09 49.23
C ARG A 2 -15.26 2.04 48.19
N TYR A 3 -14.34 1.60 47.34
CA TYR A 3 -14.55 0.45 46.45
C TYR A 3 -13.75 -0.74 47.00
N PRO A 4 -14.36 -1.93 47.18
CA PRO A 4 -13.60 -3.12 47.57
C PRO A 4 -12.84 -3.68 46.36
N ARG A 5 -11.61 -4.10 46.62
CA ARG A 5 -10.66 -4.69 45.66
C ARG A 5 -11.06 -6.13 45.36
N LEU A 6 -11.27 -6.46 44.09
CA LEU A 6 -11.41 -7.83 43.59
C LEU A 6 -10.09 -8.29 42.99
N VAL A 7 -9.63 -9.46 43.45
CA VAL A 7 -8.40 -10.16 43.04
C VAL A 7 -8.74 -11.07 41.84
N PRO A 8 -7.95 -11.08 40.75
CA PRO A 8 -8.19 -11.98 39.62
C PRO A 8 -7.58 -13.37 39.87
N VAL A 9 -8.36 -14.42 39.66
CA VAL A 9 -7.90 -15.81 39.58
C VAL A 9 -7.44 -16.09 38.15
N VAL A 10 -6.16 -16.40 37.99
CA VAL A 10 -5.55 -16.83 36.71
C VAL A 10 -5.77 -18.34 36.58
N ALA A 11 -6.51 -18.76 35.55
CA ALA A 11 -6.63 -20.16 35.15
C ALA A 11 -5.77 -20.40 33.90
N ALA A 12 -4.61 -21.02 34.08
CA ALA A 12 -3.74 -21.49 33.01
C ALA A 12 -4.27 -22.84 32.51
N THR A 13 -4.60 -22.94 31.22
CA THR A 13 -4.95 -24.22 30.58
C THR A 13 -3.93 -24.49 29.48
N ALA A 14 -3.08 -25.50 29.71
CA ALA A 14 -2.14 -26.02 28.74
C ALA A 14 -2.86 -27.02 27.80
N LEU A 15 -2.74 -26.84 26.49
CA LEU A 15 -3.13 -27.85 25.50
C LEU A 15 -1.87 -28.47 24.86
N LEU A 16 -1.83 -29.80 24.90
CA LEU A 16 -0.76 -30.66 24.39
C LEU A 16 -0.91 -30.94 22.88
N LEU A 17 0.24 -31.20 22.26
CA LEU A 17 0.48 -31.54 20.86
C LEU A 17 -0.24 -32.82 20.41
N THR A 18 -0.63 -32.87 19.13
CA THR A 18 -0.60 -34.09 18.32
C THR A 18 -0.22 -33.74 16.88
N GLY A 19 0.81 -34.40 16.36
CA GLY A 19 1.22 -34.34 14.97
C GLY A 19 0.90 -35.65 14.24
N CYS A 20 0.85 -35.59 12.91
CA CYS A 20 1.02 -36.74 12.03
C CYS A 20 1.77 -36.27 10.77
N THR A 21 2.96 -36.80 10.56
CA THR A 21 3.73 -36.74 9.31
C THR A 21 3.28 -37.88 8.41
N GLN A 22 2.97 -37.61 7.14
CA GLN A 22 2.82 -38.66 6.13
C GLN A 22 3.76 -38.38 4.96
N THR A 23 4.71 -39.30 4.82
CA THR A 23 5.65 -39.47 3.73
C THR A 23 5.06 -40.51 2.78
N ASP A 24 5.05 -40.22 1.47
CA ASP A 24 4.85 -41.23 0.43
C ASP A 24 5.94 -41.06 -0.63
N PRO A 25 6.79 -42.09 -0.88
CA PRO A 25 7.72 -42.12 -2.00
C PRO A 25 7.31 -43.17 -3.04
N GLY A 26 7.50 -42.82 -4.31
CA GLY A 26 7.52 -43.75 -5.44
C GLY A 26 6.73 -43.21 -6.62
N SER A 27 7.12 -43.37 -7.88
CA SER A 27 8.32 -43.90 -8.53
C SER A 27 8.18 -43.51 -10.02
N PRO A 28 9.23 -43.63 -10.84
CA PRO A 28 9.37 -42.88 -12.08
C PRO A 28 8.58 -43.50 -13.24
N THR A 29 8.05 -42.65 -14.13
CA THR A 29 7.58 -43.06 -15.46
C THR A 29 8.59 -42.59 -16.50
N ASP A 30 9.34 -43.57 -17.00
CA ASP A 30 10.17 -43.49 -18.19
C ASP A 30 9.27 -43.42 -19.43
N GLY A 31 9.58 -42.51 -20.35
CA GLY A 31 8.81 -42.26 -21.57
C GLY A 31 9.75 -41.85 -22.71
N PRO A 32 9.61 -42.44 -23.90
CA PRO A 32 10.73 -42.59 -24.83
C PRO A 32 11.17 -41.30 -25.52
N THR A 33 12.49 -41.20 -25.70
CA THR A 33 13.17 -40.33 -26.66
C THR A 33 12.62 -40.55 -28.07
N VAL A 34 12.15 -39.47 -28.70
CA VAL A 34 11.94 -39.41 -30.15
C VAL A 34 12.89 -38.36 -30.71
N THR A 35 13.91 -38.82 -31.41
CA THR A 35 14.78 -38.02 -32.28
C THR A 35 14.05 -37.81 -33.61
N VAL A 36 13.85 -36.57 -34.03
CA VAL A 36 13.58 -36.23 -35.44
C VAL A 36 14.56 -35.15 -35.87
N THR A 37 15.29 -35.47 -36.94
CA THR A 37 16.34 -34.70 -37.58
C THR A 37 15.76 -33.74 -38.63
N ASP A 38 16.16 -32.48 -38.50
CA ASP A 38 16.55 -31.45 -39.47
C ASP A 38 15.75 -31.09 -40.76
N GLN A 39 15.71 -29.76 -40.96
CA GLN A 39 15.63 -28.93 -42.19
C GLN A 39 14.48 -29.09 -43.20
N VAL A 40 13.77 -27.98 -43.46
CA VAL A 40 13.67 -27.32 -44.78
C VAL A 40 13.34 -25.82 -44.60
N THR A 41 14.13 -24.98 -45.27
CA THR A 41 13.94 -23.54 -45.53
C THR A 41 12.78 -23.33 -46.50
N ASP A 42 11.88 -22.36 -46.24
CA ASP A 42 11.23 -21.64 -47.35
C ASP A 42 10.94 -20.18 -47.02
N THR A 43 11.37 -19.35 -47.95
CA THR A 43 11.23 -17.89 -48.00
C THR A 43 9.88 -17.56 -48.60
N VAL A 44 9.08 -16.72 -47.94
CA VAL A 44 7.97 -16.00 -48.59
C VAL A 44 8.05 -14.52 -48.24
N THR A 45 8.50 -13.77 -49.24
CA THR A 45 8.38 -12.32 -49.36
C THR A 45 6.92 -11.97 -49.69
N ALA A 46 6.33 -11.04 -48.93
CA ALA A 46 5.18 -10.25 -49.38
C ALA A 46 5.37 -8.79 -48.92
N PRO A 47 5.16 -7.79 -49.80
CA PRO A 47 5.33 -6.38 -49.48
C PRO A 47 4.06 -5.85 -48.82
N GLY A 48 4.15 -5.48 -47.54
CA GLY A 48 3.14 -4.67 -46.88
C GLY A 48 3.60 -3.22 -46.90
N SER A 49 2.82 -2.36 -47.55
CA SER A 49 3.04 -0.92 -47.69
C SER A 49 3.39 -0.25 -46.35
N ASP A 50 4.60 0.32 -46.26
CA ASP A 50 4.96 1.29 -45.24
C ASP A 50 4.23 2.61 -45.53
N GLU A 51 3.06 2.79 -44.92
CA GLU A 51 2.47 4.11 -44.73
C GLU A 51 3.13 4.72 -43.48
N PRO A 52 3.83 5.87 -43.58
CA PRO A 52 4.43 6.49 -42.41
C PRO A 52 3.32 7.00 -41.49
N SER A 53 3.02 6.24 -40.45
CA SER A 53 2.23 6.71 -39.31
C SER A 53 2.94 7.92 -38.71
N SER A 54 2.35 9.09 -38.92
CA SER A 54 2.72 10.33 -38.28
C SER A 54 2.80 10.10 -36.77
N PRO A 55 3.91 10.41 -36.08
CA PRO A 55 3.97 10.26 -34.64
C PRO A 55 2.96 11.22 -34.01
N GLU A 56 1.89 10.67 -33.43
CA GLU A 56 1.05 11.40 -32.49
C GLU A 56 1.99 11.92 -31.40
N ALA A 57 2.06 13.24 -31.27
CA ALA A 57 2.86 13.88 -30.25
C ALA A 57 2.38 13.40 -28.88
N MET A 58 3.12 12.45 -28.29
CA MET A 58 2.96 12.07 -26.89
C MET A 58 3.20 13.34 -26.07
N THR A 59 2.10 13.96 -25.64
CA THR A 59 2.15 15.10 -24.74
C THR A 59 2.66 14.56 -23.41
N SER A 60 3.94 14.80 -23.12
CA SER A 60 4.50 14.46 -21.81
C SER A 60 3.65 15.09 -20.72
N PRO A 61 3.28 14.34 -19.67
CA PRO A 61 2.52 14.90 -18.56
C PRO A 61 3.27 16.09 -17.95
N PRO A 62 2.55 17.12 -17.48
CA PRO A 62 3.18 18.30 -16.88
C PRO A 62 4.09 17.87 -15.73
N ALA A 63 5.27 18.50 -15.64
CA ALA A 63 6.18 18.29 -14.52
C ALA A 63 5.46 18.62 -13.21
N ALA A 64 5.49 17.69 -12.26
CA ALA A 64 4.93 17.93 -10.93
C ALA A 64 5.76 19.00 -10.21
N SER A 65 5.08 20.01 -9.67
CA SER A 65 5.72 21.09 -8.91
C SER A 65 6.10 20.62 -7.51
N VAL A 66 7.18 21.19 -6.96
CA VAL A 66 7.56 21.01 -5.55
C VAL A 66 6.36 21.36 -4.65
N PRO A 67 6.00 20.51 -3.66
CA PRO A 67 4.87 20.74 -2.80
C PRO A 67 5.14 21.91 -1.85
N THR A 68 4.14 22.78 -1.72
CA THR A 68 4.16 23.98 -0.86
C THR A 68 3.01 24.00 0.13
N GLY A 69 2.23 22.90 0.20
CA GLY A 69 1.12 22.76 1.12
C GLY A 69 1.56 22.61 2.58
N THR A 70 0.59 22.72 3.48
CA THR A 70 0.78 22.65 4.92
C THR A 70 -0.13 21.58 5.54
N LEU A 71 0.28 21.06 6.69
CA LEU A 71 -0.55 20.22 7.55
C LEU A 71 -1.00 21.02 8.78
N PRO A 72 -2.18 20.71 9.36
CA PRO A 72 -3.06 19.58 9.02
C PRO A 72 -3.93 19.81 7.77
N THR A 73 -4.36 18.71 7.15
CA THR A 73 -5.36 18.72 6.07
C THR A 73 -6.38 17.60 6.23
N SER A 74 -7.59 17.80 5.74
CA SER A 74 -8.65 16.80 5.78
C SER A 74 -9.58 16.88 4.57
N HIS A 75 -10.19 15.74 4.26
CA HIS A 75 -11.19 15.60 3.22
C HIS A 75 -12.18 14.50 3.60
N ALA A 76 -13.47 14.72 3.40
CA ALA A 76 -14.49 13.74 3.75
C ALA A 76 -14.58 12.63 2.69
N PRO A 77 -14.84 11.37 3.08
CA PRO A 77 -15.18 10.33 2.11
C PRO A 77 -16.58 10.58 1.52
N SER A 78 -16.86 9.98 0.36
CA SER A 78 -18.23 10.00 -0.17
C SER A 78 -19.16 9.17 0.72
N THR A 79 -20.44 9.54 0.79
CA THR A 79 -21.47 8.74 1.46
C THR A 79 -21.48 7.30 0.94
N GLY A 80 -21.45 6.32 1.86
CA GLY A 80 -21.49 4.90 1.50
C GLY A 80 -20.19 4.36 0.89
N ALA A 81 -19.07 5.08 1.00
CA ALA A 81 -17.76 4.58 0.61
C ALA A 81 -17.44 3.26 1.32
N GLN A 82 -16.95 2.30 0.54
CA GLN A 82 -16.43 1.02 1.02
C GLN A 82 -15.20 0.71 0.19
N LEU A 83 -14.09 1.29 0.62
CA LEU A 83 -12.79 1.16 -0.03
C LEU A 83 -11.90 0.21 0.78
N THR A 84 -10.85 -0.29 0.14
CA THR A 84 -9.76 -1.03 0.77
C THR A 84 -8.45 -0.53 0.20
N VAL A 85 -7.51 -0.14 1.06
CA VAL A 85 -6.14 0.14 0.61
C VAL A 85 -5.54 -1.18 0.16
N THR A 86 -5.24 -1.33 -1.13
CA THR A 86 -4.74 -2.58 -1.72
C THR A 86 -3.25 -2.53 -2.03
N GLU A 87 -2.70 -1.33 -2.22
CA GLU A 87 -1.29 -1.14 -2.51
C GLU A 87 -0.81 0.19 -1.92
N VAL A 88 0.42 0.20 -1.43
CA VAL A 88 1.11 1.42 -1.00
C VAL A 88 2.50 1.42 -1.61
N ARG A 89 2.89 2.55 -2.21
CA ARG A 89 4.19 2.72 -2.87
C ARG A 89 4.80 4.07 -2.56
N THR A 90 6.13 4.09 -2.58
CA THR A 90 6.95 5.30 -2.46
C THR A 90 7.72 5.54 -3.76
N GLY A 91 8.00 6.79 -4.09
CA GLY A 91 8.73 7.15 -5.30
C GLY A 91 9.45 8.47 -5.18
N ALA A 92 10.68 8.52 -5.69
CA ALA A 92 11.47 9.74 -5.71
C ALA A 92 11.18 10.58 -6.94
N HIS A 93 11.03 11.89 -6.76
CA HIS A 93 10.82 12.86 -7.83
C HIS A 93 11.82 14.04 -7.69
N GLU A 94 11.81 14.96 -8.64
CA GLU A 94 12.64 16.16 -8.56
C GLU A 94 12.05 17.14 -7.53
N GLY A 95 12.79 17.40 -6.45
CA GLY A 95 12.41 18.33 -5.38
C GLY A 95 11.39 17.82 -4.36
N PHE A 96 10.83 16.63 -4.55
CA PHE A 96 9.91 15.99 -3.61
C PHE A 96 9.94 14.47 -3.73
N ASP A 97 9.41 13.79 -2.73
CA ASP A 97 9.20 12.34 -2.76
C ASP A 97 7.73 12.05 -2.44
N ARG A 98 7.20 10.95 -3.00
CA ARG A 98 5.77 10.67 -3.07
C ARG A 98 5.42 9.39 -2.33
N VAL A 99 4.34 9.42 -1.55
CA VAL A 99 3.62 8.22 -1.10
C VAL A 99 2.29 8.13 -1.86
N VAL A 100 1.96 6.96 -2.38
CA VAL A 100 0.66 6.68 -3.00
C VAL A 100 -0.03 5.55 -2.25
N PHE A 101 -1.24 5.82 -1.77
CA PHE A 101 -2.17 4.82 -1.27
C PHE A 101 -3.20 4.53 -2.36
N GLU A 102 -3.19 3.32 -2.89
CA GLU A 102 -4.13 2.88 -3.91
C GLU A 102 -5.29 2.10 -3.28
N PHE A 103 -6.49 2.38 -3.76
CA PHE A 103 -7.73 1.83 -3.24
C PHE A 103 -8.47 1.02 -4.30
N ALA A 104 -8.99 -0.13 -3.88
CA ALA A 104 -10.08 -0.81 -4.56
C ALA A 104 -11.40 -0.58 -3.81
N GLY A 105 -12.53 -0.81 -4.48
CA GLY A 105 -13.87 -0.68 -3.89
C GLY A 105 -14.67 0.43 -4.53
N ARG A 106 -15.63 0.99 -3.78
CA ARG A 106 -16.57 2.01 -4.27
C ARG A 106 -16.56 3.28 -3.43
N GLY A 107 -16.89 4.40 -4.07
CA GLY A 107 -16.88 5.73 -3.47
C GLY A 107 -15.52 6.42 -3.60
N THR A 108 -15.39 7.58 -2.95
CA THR A 108 -14.14 8.34 -2.88
C THR A 108 -13.57 8.31 -1.46
N PRO A 109 -12.24 8.19 -1.30
CA PRO A 109 -11.62 8.15 0.02
C PRO A 109 -11.72 9.52 0.68
N GLY A 110 -11.74 9.51 2.01
CA GLY A 110 -11.43 10.68 2.82
C GLY A 110 -10.07 10.54 3.49
N TRP A 111 -9.61 11.61 4.12
CA TRP A 111 -8.38 11.58 4.92
C TRP A 111 -8.39 12.62 6.03
N ARG A 112 -7.56 12.36 7.05
CA ARG A 112 -7.07 13.35 8.01
C ARG A 112 -5.56 13.15 8.14
N ILE A 113 -4.79 14.18 7.87
CA ILE A 113 -3.33 14.10 7.81
C ILE A 113 -2.74 15.23 8.65
N ASP A 114 -1.84 14.85 9.56
CA ASP A 114 -1.18 15.77 10.50
C ASP A 114 0.20 15.23 10.90
N TYR A 115 1.06 16.10 11.42
CA TYR A 115 2.29 15.68 12.10
C TYR A 115 1.97 15.06 13.46
N THR A 116 2.78 14.09 13.88
CA THR A 116 2.68 13.51 15.22
C THR A 116 4.05 13.21 15.81
N ASP A 117 4.21 13.51 17.10
CA ASP A 117 5.40 13.14 17.87
C ASP A 117 5.20 11.78 18.60
N ARG A 118 3.97 11.24 18.55
CA ARG A 118 3.58 10.02 19.28
C ARG A 118 2.73 9.10 18.38
N PRO A 119 3.30 8.57 17.30
CA PRO A 119 2.61 7.60 16.46
C PRO A 119 2.28 6.33 17.26
N ALA A 120 1.06 5.83 17.14
CA ALA A 120 0.57 4.66 17.87
C ALA A 120 -0.46 3.90 17.04
N GLU A 121 -0.47 2.57 17.16
CA GLU A 121 -1.41 1.69 16.48
C GLU A 121 -2.86 1.97 16.90
N ALA A 122 -3.77 1.88 15.93
CA ALA A 122 -5.21 1.95 16.19
C ALA A 122 -5.66 0.77 17.07
N GLY A 123 -6.56 1.04 18.02
CA GLY A 123 -7.10 0.05 18.95
C GLY A 123 -6.16 -0.32 20.11
N SER A 124 -4.94 -0.79 19.82
CA SER A 124 -3.99 -1.22 20.87
C SER A 124 -3.30 -0.05 21.58
N GLY A 125 -3.05 1.05 20.86
CA GLY A 125 -2.27 2.18 21.35
C GLY A 125 -0.77 1.90 21.48
N HIS A 126 -0.27 0.77 20.96
CA HIS A 126 1.16 0.48 20.98
C HIS A 126 1.93 1.52 20.15
N PRO A 127 3.03 2.08 20.66
CA PRO A 127 3.85 3.03 19.90
C PRO A 127 4.38 2.42 18.61
N VAL A 128 4.38 3.21 17.53
CA VAL A 128 4.94 2.83 16.24
C VAL A 128 6.29 3.51 16.06
N GLU A 129 7.37 2.74 15.96
CA GLU A 129 8.71 3.29 15.75
C GLU A 129 9.02 3.43 14.26
N LEU A 130 9.39 4.64 13.84
CA LEU A 130 9.79 4.95 12.47
C LEU A 130 11.16 5.65 12.45
N PRO A 131 12.01 5.37 11.45
CA PRO A 131 13.26 6.08 11.25
C PRO A 131 12.98 7.50 10.76
N GLY A 132 13.93 8.41 10.98
CA GLY A 132 13.81 9.80 10.55
C GLY A 132 13.62 10.76 11.73
N SER A 133 13.38 12.03 11.40
CA SER A 133 13.25 13.11 12.38
C SER A 133 11.79 13.57 12.56
N GLY A 134 10.93 13.28 11.60
CA GLY A 134 9.50 13.62 11.62
C GLY A 134 8.62 12.41 11.32
N VAL A 135 7.36 12.49 11.74
CA VAL A 135 6.33 11.51 11.41
C VAL A 135 5.05 12.23 11.01
N ILE A 136 4.51 11.85 9.85
CA ILE A 136 3.18 12.26 9.37
C ILE A 136 2.21 11.12 9.65
N SER A 137 1.15 11.39 10.40
CA SER A 137 0.00 10.51 10.57
C SER A 137 -0.97 10.67 9.41
N VAL A 138 -1.45 9.55 8.87
CA VAL A 138 -2.35 9.50 7.71
C VAL A 138 -3.52 8.57 8.06
N ALA A 139 -4.64 9.16 8.48
CA ALA A 139 -5.88 8.43 8.67
C ALA A 139 -6.71 8.46 7.37
N LEU A 140 -6.78 7.33 6.66
CA LEU A 140 -7.55 7.17 5.42
C LEU A 140 -8.95 6.68 5.76
N THR A 141 -9.99 7.43 5.40
CA THR A 141 -11.38 7.18 5.82
C THR A 141 -12.28 6.75 4.66
N GLY A 142 -13.43 6.15 4.97
CA GLY A 142 -14.30 5.51 3.97
C GLY A 142 -13.85 4.10 3.61
N VAL A 143 -13.07 3.48 4.51
CA VAL A 143 -12.55 2.11 4.37
C VAL A 143 -13.54 1.13 4.98
N GLY A 144 -13.77 0.00 4.30
CA GLY A 144 -14.55 -1.12 4.82
C GLY A 144 -13.68 -2.28 5.28
N TYR A 145 -14.24 -3.19 6.06
CA TYR A 145 -13.55 -4.42 6.41
C TYR A 145 -13.45 -5.40 5.23
N PRO A 146 -12.50 -6.34 5.24
CA PRO A 146 -12.30 -7.27 4.13
C PRO A 146 -13.54 -8.11 3.79
N PHE A 147 -14.36 -8.45 4.80
CA PHE A 147 -15.61 -9.18 4.59
C PHE A 147 -16.72 -8.32 3.97
N ASP A 148 -16.66 -6.99 4.08
CA ASP A 148 -17.60 -6.07 3.43
C ASP A 148 -17.16 -5.74 2.00
N THR A 149 -15.86 -5.56 1.79
CA THR A 149 -15.31 -5.11 0.50
C THR A 149 -14.95 -6.27 -0.43
N GLY A 150 -14.77 -7.48 0.11
CA GLY A 150 -14.28 -8.64 -0.63
C GLY A 150 -12.83 -8.49 -1.09
N ARG A 151 -12.05 -7.61 -0.46
CA ARG A 151 -10.66 -7.29 -0.84
C ARG A 151 -9.72 -7.50 0.35
N THR A 152 -8.52 -8.03 0.07
CA THR A 152 -7.44 -8.13 1.05
C THR A 152 -6.80 -6.74 1.24
N PRO A 153 -6.74 -6.21 2.47
CA PRO A 153 -6.09 -4.95 2.75
C PRO A 153 -4.57 -5.10 2.72
N PHE A 154 -3.88 -4.06 2.25
CA PHE A 154 -2.46 -3.91 2.52
C PHE A 154 -2.24 -3.57 4.00
N THR A 155 -1.34 -4.27 4.65
CA THR A 155 -0.90 -4.01 6.03
C THR A 155 0.57 -4.36 6.13
N GLY A 156 1.36 -3.53 6.83
CA GLY A 156 2.79 -3.72 6.98
C GLY A 156 3.60 -2.49 6.60
N THR A 157 4.87 -2.69 6.27
CA THR A 157 5.82 -1.60 5.99
C THR A 157 6.15 -1.49 4.50
N VAL A 158 6.30 -0.25 4.02
CA VAL A 158 6.86 0.07 2.70
C VAL A 158 8.21 0.76 2.89
N PRO A 159 9.27 0.35 2.16
CA PRO A 159 10.53 1.06 2.13
C PRO A 159 10.37 2.53 1.74
N GLY A 160 11.22 3.39 2.29
CA GLY A 160 11.25 4.81 1.94
C GLY A 160 11.90 5.11 0.58
N ALA A 161 11.77 6.36 0.15
CA ALA A 161 12.43 6.93 -1.01
C ALA A 161 12.74 8.42 -0.73
N GLY A 162 14.01 8.81 -0.80
CA GLY A 162 14.44 10.20 -0.56
C GLY A 162 14.11 10.69 0.86
N GLU A 163 13.31 11.76 0.95
CA GLU A 163 12.80 12.37 2.18
C GLU A 163 11.93 11.39 2.99
N ILE A 164 11.27 10.43 2.33
CA ILE A 164 10.47 9.41 3.01
C ILE A 164 11.41 8.31 3.49
N THR A 165 11.43 8.04 4.79
CA THR A 165 12.31 7.03 5.39
C THR A 165 11.64 5.65 5.46
N ARG A 166 10.34 5.60 5.77
CA ARG A 166 9.51 4.40 5.83
C ARG A 166 8.02 4.76 5.91
N VAL A 167 7.16 3.92 5.36
CA VAL A 167 5.72 3.96 5.62
C VAL A 167 5.33 2.72 6.42
N GLN A 168 4.58 2.89 7.51
CA GLN A 168 3.90 1.82 8.25
C GLN A 168 2.40 1.97 8.03
N VAL A 169 1.73 0.88 7.64
CA VAL A 169 0.28 0.86 7.36
C VAL A 169 -0.38 -0.16 8.28
N GLY A 170 -1.36 0.29 9.05
CA GLY A 170 -2.20 -0.57 9.89
C GLY A 170 -3.31 -1.27 9.09
N GLY A 171 -4.04 -2.16 9.78
CA GLY A 171 -5.25 -2.75 9.22
C GLY A 171 -6.46 -1.81 9.30
N PRO A 172 -7.57 -2.15 8.62
CA PRO A 172 -8.83 -1.41 8.78
C PRO A 172 -9.33 -1.50 10.21
N PHE A 173 -9.71 -0.36 10.79
CA PHE A 173 -10.28 -0.24 12.12
C PHE A 173 -11.29 0.91 12.12
N GLU A 174 -12.51 0.68 12.60
CA GLU A 174 -13.57 1.69 12.77
C GLU A 174 -13.85 2.58 11.52
N GLY A 175 -13.70 2.02 10.32
CA GLY A 175 -13.98 2.72 9.06
C GLY A 175 -12.79 3.50 8.48
N GLU A 176 -11.61 3.35 9.08
CA GLU A 176 -10.37 3.95 8.61
C GLU A 176 -9.19 2.97 8.57
N VAL A 177 -8.13 3.36 7.87
CA VAL A 177 -6.79 2.79 7.98
C VAL A 177 -5.87 3.88 8.49
N LEU A 178 -5.18 3.61 9.59
CA LEU A 178 -4.15 4.50 10.11
C LEU A 178 -2.78 4.08 9.56
N ALA A 179 -2.11 5.00 8.88
CA ALA A 179 -0.75 4.85 8.42
C ALA A 179 0.14 5.97 9.00
N PHE A 180 1.45 5.70 9.03
CA PHE A 180 2.47 6.64 9.47
C PHE A 180 3.60 6.69 8.45
N VAL A 181 4.00 7.90 8.07
CA VAL A 181 5.10 8.16 7.13
C VAL A 181 6.22 8.82 7.90
N GLY A 182 7.36 8.13 8.03
CA GLY A 182 8.58 8.71 8.57
C GLY A 182 9.25 9.61 7.53
N THR A 183 9.76 10.75 7.98
CA THR A 183 10.41 11.76 7.15
C THR A 183 11.79 12.13 7.69
N ALA A 184 12.74 12.46 6.82
CA ALA A 184 14.08 12.85 7.25
C ALA A 184 14.08 14.25 7.90
N ALA A 185 13.29 15.18 7.38
CA ALA A 185 12.94 16.46 7.98
C ALA A 185 11.82 16.32 9.02
N VAL A 186 11.77 17.25 9.97
CA VAL A 186 10.80 17.21 11.10
C VAL A 186 9.38 17.53 10.64
N ARG A 187 9.21 18.52 9.75
CA ARG A 187 7.92 18.99 9.24
C ARG A 187 8.02 19.47 7.78
N PRO A 188 8.33 18.58 6.82
CA PRO A 188 8.44 18.94 5.41
C PRO A 188 7.10 19.43 4.85
N ALA A 189 7.09 20.35 3.87
CA ALA A 189 5.85 20.77 3.21
C ALA A 189 5.16 19.57 2.53
N VAL A 190 3.82 19.51 2.60
CA VAL A 190 3.04 18.37 2.09
C VAL A 190 1.88 18.87 1.23
N THR A 191 1.77 18.35 0.01
CA THR A 191 0.58 18.50 -0.83
C THR A 191 -0.13 17.17 -0.92
N VAL A 192 -1.45 17.17 -0.71
CA VAL A 192 -2.28 15.97 -0.78
C VAL A 192 -3.25 16.10 -1.96
N SER A 193 -3.36 15.05 -2.76
CA SER A 193 -4.30 14.99 -3.87
C SER A 193 -4.98 13.62 -3.96
N ALA A 194 -6.14 13.59 -4.62
CA ALA A 194 -6.83 12.36 -4.96
C ALA A 194 -6.82 12.16 -6.47
N LEU A 195 -6.56 10.93 -6.91
CA LEU A 195 -6.63 10.54 -8.32
C LEU A 195 -7.69 9.45 -8.48
N THR A 196 -8.25 9.36 -9.68
CA THR A 196 -9.15 8.28 -10.09
C THR A 196 -8.48 7.38 -11.12
N SER A 197 -9.06 6.20 -11.37
CA SER A 197 -8.63 5.24 -12.40
C SER A 197 -7.13 4.87 -12.38
N PRO A 198 -6.60 4.19 -11.35
CA PRO A 198 -7.26 3.71 -10.13
C PRO A 198 -7.41 4.81 -9.05
N THR A 199 -8.33 4.59 -8.10
CA THR A 199 -8.56 5.50 -6.97
C THR A 199 -7.34 5.55 -6.07
N ARG A 200 -6.78 6.74 -5.86
CA ARG A 200 -5.55 6.93 -5.07
C ARG A 200 -5.64 8.17 -4.20
N VAL A 201 -5.02 8.11 -3.02
CA VAL A 201 -4.60 9.28 -2.25
C VAL A 201 -3.09 9.40 -2.39
N VAL A 202 -2.63 10.58 -2.76
CA VAL A 202 -1.22 10.87 -3.06
C VAL A 202 -0.74 11.95 -2.10
N LEU A 203 0.37 11.69 -1.41
CA LEU A 203 1.08 12.66 -0.59
C LEU A 203 2.40 12.97 -1.27
N ASP A 204 2.59 14.22 -1.68
CA ASP A 204 3.86 14.76 -2.15
C ASP A 204 4.53 15.51 -1.00
N ILE A 205 5.76 15.10 -0.66
CA ILE A 205 6.50 15.57 0.50
C ILE A 205 7.78 16.26 0.01
N ALA A 206 7.94 17.55 0.31
CA ALA A 206 9.12 18.32 -0.08
C ALA A 206 10.37 17.78 0.61
N ARG A 207 11.49 17.76 -0.12
CA ARG A 207 12.81 17.47 0.46
C ARG A 207 13.35 18.61 1.32
#